data_AF-A0AA43L724-F1
#
_entry.id   AF-A0AA43L724-F1
#
_cell.length_a   1.000
_cell.length_b   1.000
_cell.length_c   1.000
_cell.angle_alpha   90.00
_cell.angle_beta   90.00
_cell.angle_gamma   90.00
#
_symmetry.space_group_name_H-M   'P 1'
#
loop_
_entity.id
_entity.type
_entity.pdbx_description
1 polymer ?
#
loop_
_entity_poly.entity_id
_entity_poly.type
_entity_poly.pdbx_seq_one_letter_code
_entity_poly.pdbx_strand_id
1 'polypeptide(L)'
;MNIANSKAPVVKVTDLGPATALNYQLSLKGAERAYRKADADDKKVISGMKSDCEFAIEWLSTGRRPGNKRGIERRAGYEREVLLDPIRMQAFASDSKAGSPANLSDEQRFQLEYALNQLSERERECYTLAHGQCFPHSEIAKMLGITYGSVSEYVQRAQRKISDIVDNSLFFI
;
A
#
# COMPACT_ATOMS: atom_id res chain seq x y z
N MET A 1 14.05 17.53 -44.14
CA MET A 1 14.18 17.66 -42.67
C MET A 1 14.86 16.40 -42.16
N ASN A 2 16.18 16.44 -41.97
CA ASN A 2 16.95 15.30 -41.48
C ASN A 2 16.93 15.31 -39.95
N ILE A 3 16.24 14.33 -39.36
CA ILE A 3 16.27 14.08 -37.92
C ILE A 3 17.64 13.45 -37.65
N ALA A 4 18.57 14.26 -37.13
CA ALA A 4 19.85 13.78 -36.68
C ALA A 4 19.63 12.77 -35.55
N ASN A 5 19.96 11.51 -35.81
CA ASN A 5 20.15 10.49 -34.78
C ASN A 5 21.35 10.91 -33.90
N SER A 6 21.10 11.73 -32.88
CA SER A 6 22.06 11.96 -31.80
C SER A 6 22.10 10.69 -30.94
N LYS A 7 22.94 9.72 -31.31
CA LYS A 7 23.30 8.64 -30.40
C LYS A 7 23.86 9.27 -29.13
N ALA A 8 23.15 9.12 -28.02
CA ALA A 8 23.67 9.46 -26.70
C ALA A 8 25.05 8.79 -26.54
N PRO A 9 26.04 9.46 -25.91
CA PRO A 9 27.36 8.88 -25.74
C PRO A 9 27.22 7.55 -25.00
N VAL A 10 27.87 6.51 -25.52
CA VAL A 10 27.93 5.20 -24.86
C VAL A 10 28.76 5.38 -23.59
N VAL A 11 28.07 5.65 -22.48
CA VAL A 11 28.70 5.74 -21.16
C VAL A 11 29.20 4.34 -20.82
N LYS A 12 30.52 4.17 -20.66
CA LYS A 12 31.09 2.94 -20.12
C LYS A 12 30.64 2.80 -18.67
N VAL A 13 29.57 2.04 -18.44
CA VAL A 13 29.12 1.70 -17.09
C VAL A 13 30.04 0.61 -16.56
N THR A 14 30.78 0.92 -15.50
CA THR A 14 31.52 -0.10 -14.74
C THR A 14 30.55 -0.77 -13.79
N ASP A 15 30.19 -2.01 -14.09
CA ASP A 15 29.45 -2.85 -13.15
C ASP A 15 30.36 -3.28 -12.00
N LEU A 16 30.00 -2.91 -10.78
CA LEU A 16 30.72 -3.25 -9.55
C LEU A 16 30.17 -4.54 -8.92
N GLY A 17 29.12 -5.13 -9.49
CA GLY A 17 28.47 -6.34 -8.99
C GLY A 17 27.44 -6.04 -7.89
N PRO A 18 27.26 -6.95 -6.91
CA PRO A 18 26.16 -6.86 -5.94
C PRO A 18 26.26 -5.64 -5.02
N ALA A 19 25.13 -5.21 -4.46
CA ALA A 19 25.05 -4.07 -3.54
C ALA A 19 25.68 -4.37 -2.17
N THR A 20 27.01 -4.36 -2.09
CA THR A 20 27.79 -4.59 -0.87
C THR A 20 28.43 -3.29 -0.38
N ALA A 21 28.69 -3.19 0.93
CA ALA A 21 29.34 -2.00 1.51
C ALA A 21 30.69 -1.68 0.82
N LEU A 22 31.46 -2.70 0.45
CA LEU A 22 32.73 -2.55 -0.25
C LEU A 22 32.54 -1.96 -1.67
N ASN A 23 31.51 -2.38 -2.39
CA ASN A 23 31.21 -1.84 -3.71
C ASN A 23 30.76 -0.38 -3.63
N TYR A 24 29.95 -0.01 -2.63
CA TYR A 24 29.61 1.40 -2.39
C TYR A 24 30.82 2.26 -2.01
N GLN A 25 31.81 1.72 -1.28
CA GLN A 25 33.07 2.43 -1.02
C GLN A 25 33.87 2.67 -2.30
N LEU A 26 33.86 1.72 -3.25
CA LEU A 26 34.49 1.90 -4.56
C LEU A 26 33.76 2.96 -5.39
N SER A 27 32.42 2.94 -5.40
CA SER A 27 31.59 3.99 -6.02
C SER A 27 31.87 5.37 -5.44
N LEU A 28 31.95 5.48 -4.11
CA LEU A 28 32.27 6.74 -3.41
C LEU A 28 33.64 7.27 -3.85
N LYS A 29 34.67 6.41 -3.89
CA LYS A 29 36.00 6.79 -4.39
C LYS A 29 35.97 7.22 -5.86
N GLY A 30 35.09 6.65 -6.68
CA GLY A 30 34.85 7.07 -8.05
C GLY A 30 34.22 8.46 -8.12
N ALA A 31 33.15 8.67 -7.35
CA ALA A 31 32.44 9.95 -7.24
C ALA A 31 33.36 11.08 -6.74
N GLU A 32 34.24 10.81 -5.77
CA GLU A 32 35.24 11.78 -5.31
C GLU A 32 36.23 12.20 -6.39
N ARG A 33 36.67 11.26 -7.24
CA ARG A 33 37.56 11.57 -8.37
C ARG A 33 36.84 12.42 -9.41
N ALA A 34 35.57 12.12 -9.69
CA ALA A 34 34.73 12.90 -10.58
C ALA A 34 34.50 14.32 -10.02
N TYR A 35 34.19 14.44 -8.73
CA TYR A 35 33.95 15.71 -8.06
C TYR A 35 35.13 16.69 -8.18
N ARG A 36 36.36 16.18 -8.10
CA ARG A 36 37.58 17.01 -8.25
C ARG A 36 37.75 17.61 -9.65
N LYS A 37 37.20 16.96 -10.68
CA LYS A 37 37.35 17.35 -12.09
C LYS A 37 36.10 18.03 -12.67
N ALA A 38 35.00 18.04 -11.92
CA ALA A 38 33.70 18.55 -12.34
C ALA A 38 33.60 20.09 -12.28
N ASP A 39 32.69 20.64 -13.07
CA ASP A 39 32.30 22.05 -13.01
C ASP A 39 31.39 22.34 -11.79
N ALA A 40 30.91 23.58 -11.65
CA ALA A 40 30.10 23.98 -10.50
C ALA A 40 28.73 23.28 -10.45
N ASP A 41 28.10 23.03 -11.59
CA ASP A 41 26.76 22.43 -11.68
C ASP A 41 26.84 20.91 -11.45
N ASP A 42 27.82 20.26 -12.08
CA ASP A 42 28.12 18.84 -11.90
C ASP A 42 28.55 18.52 -10.46
N LYS A 43 29.29 19.43 -9.81
CA LYS A 43 29.67 19.27 -8.39
C LYS A 43 28.47 19.14 -7.49
N LYS A 44 27.38 19.88 -7.73
CA LYS A 44 26.15 19.77 -6.92
C LYS A 44 25.55 18.38 -7.03
N VAL A 45 25.45 17.85 -8.26
CA VAL A 45 24.92 16.51 -8.53
C VAL A 45 25.82 15.44 -7.90
N ILE A 46 27.13 15.51 -8.14
CA ILE A 46 28.09 14.54 -7.62
C ILE A 46 28.16 14.59 -6.09
N SER A 47 27.98 15.75 -5.47
CA SER A 47 27.87 15.86 -4.01
C SER A 47 26.68 15.07 -3.47
N GLY A 48 25.53 15.10 -4.14
CA GLY A 48 24.39 14.26 -3.78
C GLY A 48 24.72 12.77 -3.89
N MET A 49 25.34 12.37 -5.01
CA MET A 49 25.77 10.97 -5.22
C MET A 49 26.74 10.47 -4.14
N LYS A 50 27.64 11.35 -3.66
CA LYS A 50 28.53 11.04 -2.54
C LYS A 50 27.75 10.79 -1.25
N SER A 51 26.84 11.70 -0.90
CA SER A 51 26.01 11.57 0.32
C SER A 51 25.15 10.31 0.29
N ASP A 52 24.62 9.93 -0.87
CA ASP A 52 23.86 8.69 -1.04
C ASP A 52 24.74 7.44 -0.83
N CYS A 53 25.97 7.45 -1.35
CA CYS A 53 26.93 6.36 -1.12
C CYS A 53 27.33 6.27 0.35
N GLU A 54 27.61 7.40 1.01
CA GLU A 54 27.93 7.45 2.44
C GLU A 54 26.77 6.91 3.29
N PHE A 55 25.54 7.29 2.97
CA PHE A 55 24.33 6.77 3.60
C PHE A 55 24.21 5.25 3.43
N ALA A 56 24.37 4.74 2.21
CA ALA A 56 24.30 3.30 1.95
C ALA A 56 25.41 2.51 2.68
N ILE A 57 26.64 3.06 2.74
CA ILE A 57 27.76 2.45 3.46
C ILE A 57 27.44 2.35 4.96
N GLU A 58 27.01 3.46 5.58
CA GLU A 58 26.67 3.47 7.00
C GLU A 58 25.55 2.48 7.30
N TRP A 59 24.52 2.41 6.45
CA TRP A 59 23.42 1.45 6.61
C TRP A 59 23.90 0.01 6.52
N LEU A 60 24.66 -0.34 5.49
CA LEU A 60 25.11 -1.72 5.25
C LEU A 60 26.15 -2.18 6.28
N SER A 61 26.97 -1.26 6.80
CA SER A 61 27.98 -1.59 7.81
C SER A 61 27.41 -1.69 9.22
N THR A 62 26.44 -0.85 9.58
CA THR A 62 25.87 -0.82 10.95
C THR A 62 24.57 -1.63 11.07
N GLY A 63 23.90 -1.93 9.96
CA GLY A 63 22.56 -2.50 9.93
C GLY A 63 21.47 -1.55 10.45
N ARG A 64 21.80 -0.28 10.67
CA ARG A 64 20.91 0.74 11.24
C ARG A 64 20.74 1.89 10.25
N ARG A 65 19.55 2.50 10.27
CA ARG A 65 19.30 3.70 9.47
C ARG A 65 20.26 4.84 9.88
N PRO A 66 21.09 5.35 8.96
CA PRO A 66 21.93 6.52 9.19
C PRO A 66 21.13 7.72 9.67
N GLY A 67 21.68 8.47 10.62
CA GLY A 67 21.03 9.64 11.21
C GLY A 67 20.00 9.34 12.31
N ASN A 68 19.57 8.08 12.49
CA ASN A 68 18.68 7.70 13.58
C ASN A 68 19.48 7.28 14.82
N LYS A 69 19.37 8.03 15.92
CA LYS A 69 20.00 7.66 17.22
C LYS A 69 19.38 6.41 17.86
N ARG A 70 18.14 6.05 17.49
CA ARG A 70 17.39 4.90 18.02
C ARG A 70 17.15 3.90 16.90
N GLY A 71 17.33 2.62 17.17
CA GLY A 71 17.05 1.56 16.21
C GLY A 71 15.55 1.25 16.10
N ILE A 72 15.20 0.39 15.14
CA ILE A 72 13.81 0.00 14.84
C ILE A 72 13.11 -0.70 16.02
N GLU A 73 13.88 -1.27 16.94
CA GLU A 73 13.39 -1.88 18.18
C GLU A 73 12.83 -0.84 19.17
N ARG A 74 13.26 0.43 19.06
CA ARG A 74 12.81 1.55 19.89
C ARG A 74 12.14 2.63 19.07
N ARG A 75 11.05 2.24 18.38
CA ARG A 75 10.17 3.15 17.63
C ARG A 75 9.66 4.30 18.50
N ALA A 76 9.50 5.47 17.93
CA ALA A 76 8.83 6.59 18.59
C ALA A 76 7.32 6.33 18.73
N GLY A 77 6.62 7.07 19.60
CA GLY A 77 5.16 6.90 19.82
C GLY A 77 4.37 6.97 18.51
N TYR A 78 4.61 8.00 17.72
CA TYR A 78 3.99 8.19 16.39
C TYR A 78 4.34 7.10 15.36
N GLU A 79 5.46 6.38 15.53
CA GLU A 79 5.82 5.24 14.66
C GLU A 79 5.13 3.94 15.09
N ARG A 80 4.56 3.91 16.30
CA ARG A 80 3.75 2.79 16.82
C ARG A 80 2.25 3.05 16.66
N GLU A 81 1.85 4.31 16.71
CA GLU A 81 0.45 4.72 16.61
C GLU A 81 -0.05 4.56 15.17
N VAL A 82 -1.17 3.85 15.02
CA VAL A 82 -1.91 3.74 13.77
C VAL A 82 -3.20 4.52 13.96
N LEU A 83 -3.48 5.47 13.05
CA LEU A 83 -4.75 6.18 13.05
C LEU A 83 -5.88 5.18 12.81
N LEU A 84 -6.70 4.98 13.84
CA LEU A 84 -7.84 4.08 13.82
C LEU A 84 -9.05 4.81 14.39
N ASP A 85 -10.21 4.58 13.79
CA ASP A 85 -11.49 5.05 14.29
C ASP A 85 -11.79 4.41 15.67
N PRO A 86 -11.96 5.21 16.74
CA PRO A 86 -12.22 4.70 18.09
C PRO A 86 -13.43 3.75 18.16
N ILE A 87 -14.48 4.00 17.35
CA ILE A 87 -15.69 3.17 17.33
C ILE A 87 -15.36 1.78 16.80
N ARG A 88 -14.54 1.70 15.74
CA ARG A 88 -14.06 0.42 15.18
C ARG A 88 -13.18 -0.33 16.16
N MET A 89 -12.31 0.38 16.89
CA MET A 89 -11.45 -0.23 17.90
C MET A 89 -12.27 -0.82 19.06
N GLN A 90 -13.31 -0.10 19.50
CA GLN A 90 -14.20 -0.56 20.55
C GLN A 90 -15.00 -1.81 20.13
N ALA A 91 -15.50 -1.84 18.89
CA ALA A 91 -16.20 -2.99 18.31
C ALA A 91 -15.30 -4.23 18.15
N PHE A 92 -13.99 -4.02 18.00
CA PHE A 92 -13.03 -5.11 17.90
C PHE A 92 -12.60 -5.63 19.29
N ALA A 93 -12.30 -4.73 20.22
CA ALA A 93 -11.78 -5.06 21.55
C ALA A 93 -12.81 -5.70 22.48
N SER A 94 -14.09 -5.47 22.19
CA SER A 94 -15.20 -6.10 22.88
C SER A 94 -16.17 -6.57 21.82
N ASP A 95 -16.66 -7.80 21.93
CA ASP A 95 -17.84 -8.25 21.17
C ASP A 95 -19.13 -7.53 21.66
N SER A 96 -18.94 -6.39 22.33
CA SER A 96 -19.98 -5.46 22.70
C SER A 96 -20.27 -4.60 21.48
N LYS A 97 -21.56 -4.42 21.22
CA LYS A 97 -22.16 -3.79 20.04
C LYS A 97 -21.87 -2.29 19.97
N ALA A 98 -20.58 -1.90 19.98
CA ALA A 98 -19.95 -0.59 20.13
C ALA A 98 -20.86 0.64 19.93
N GLY A 99 -21.81 0.84 20.86
CA GLY A 99 -22.78 1.92 20.82
C GLY A 99 -23.63 2.03 19.54
N SER A 100 -23.61 1.04 18.64
CA SER A 100 -24.38 1.09 17.40
C SER A 100 -25.83 0.74 17.70
N PRO A 101 -26.82 1.54 17.26
CA PRO A 101 -28.24 1.25 17.49
C PRO A 101 -28.71 -0.03 16.77
N ALA A 102 -27.90 -0.59 15.87
CA ALA A 102 -28.19 -1.84 15.16
C ALA A 102 -27.84 -3.07 16.02
N ASN A 103 -28.65 -3.33 17.04
CA ASN A 103 -28.56 -4.55 17.83
C ASN A 103 -29.14 -5.73 17.04
N LEU A 104 -28.37 -6.32 16.12
CA LEU A 104 -28.76 -7.58 15.49
C LEU A 104 -28.84 -8.68 16.56
N SER A 105 -29.87 -9.53 16.50
CA SER A 105 -29.89 -10.78 17.25
C SER A 105 -28.88 -11.77 16.66
N ASP A 106 -28.51 -12.81 17.41
CA ASP A 106 -27.61 -13.86 16.91
C ASP A 106 -28.21 -14.56 15.68
N GLU A 107 -29.54 -14.70 15.65
CA GLU A 107 -30.28 -15.23 14.50
C GLU A 107 -30.19 -14.32 13.27
N GLN A 108 -30.40 -13.00 13.45
CA GLN A 108 -30.26 -12.04 12.34
C GLN A 108 -28.82 -11.97 11.82
N ARG A 109 -27.84 -12.10 12.71
CA ARG A 109 -26.43 -12.20 12.32
C ARG A 109 -26.18 -13.46 11.50
N PHE A 110 -26.70 -14.61 11.94
CA PHE A 110 -26.60 -15.85 11.21
C PHE A 110 -27.26 -15.75 9.82
N GLN A 111 -28.46 -15.18 9.73
CA GLN A 111 -29.16 -14.92 8.47
C GLN A 111 -28.31 -14.07 7.52
N LEU A 112 -27.71 -12.98 8.03
CA LEU A 112 -26.85 -12.11 7.23
C LEU A 112 -25.59 -12.83 6.73
N GLU A 113 -24.90 -13.54 7.62
CA GLU A 113 -23.69 -14.31 7.27
C GLU A 113 -24.03 -15.42 6.26
N TYR A 114 -25.17 -16.10 6.43
CA TYR A 114 -25.67 -17.10 5.50
C TYR A 114 -25.90 -16.51 4.10
N ALA A 115 -26.61 -15.38 3.98
CA ALA A 115 -26.85 -14.75 2.68
C ALA A 115 -25.55 -14.26 2.01
N LEU A 116 -24.64 -13.65 2.78
CA LEU A 116 -23.39 -13.11 2.23
C LEU A 116 -22.42 -14.22 1.78
N ASN A 117 -22.44 -15.39 2.42
CA ASN A 117 -21.56 -16.51 2.04
C ASN A 117 -21.92 -17.18 0.71
N GLN A 118 -23.12 -16.94 0.18
CA GLN A 118 -23.55 -17.45 -1.13
C GLN A 118 -23.07 -16.59 -2.31
N LEU A 119 -22.55 -15.41 -2.03
CA LEU A 119 -21.97 -14.53 -3.03
C LEU A 119 -20.53 -14.95 -3.37
N SER A 120 -20.09 -14.67 -4.59
CA SER A 120 -18.66 -14.78 -4.90
C SER A 120 -17.86 -13.72 -4.11
N GLU A 121 -16.57 -13.95 -3.92
CA GLU A 121 -15.71 -13.06 -3.16
C GLU A 121 -15.79 -11.60 -3.65
N ARG A 122 -15.77 -11.38 -4.98
CA ARG A 122 -15.88 -10.05 -5.59
C ARG A 122 -17.26 -9.43 -5.45
N GLU A 123 -18.32 -10.21 -5.59
CA GLU A 123 -19.69 -9.74 -5.37
C GLU A 123 -19.90 -9.33 -3.91
N ARG A 124 -19.45 -10.16 -2.97
CA ARG A 124 -19.52 -9.89 -1.53
C ARG A 124 -18.74 -8.64 -1.15
N GLU A 125 -17.53 -8.50 -1.68
CA GLU A 125 -16.66 -7.34 -1.43
C GLU A 125 -17.30 -6.05 -1.94
N CYS A 126 -17.73 -6.02 -3.21
CA CYS A 126 -18.39 -4.85 -3.78
C CYS A 126 -19.69 -4.49 -3.04
N TYR A 127 -20.50 -5.50 -2.69
CA TYR A 127 -21.76 -5.31 -1.98
C TYR A 127 -21.55 -4.78 -0.56
N THR A 128 -20.57 -5.31 0.17
CA THR A 128 -20.23 -4.85 1.53
C THR A 128 -19.70 -3.42 1.53
N LEU A 129 -18.88 -3.05 0.55
CA LEU A 129 -18.38 -1.67 0.42
C LEU A 129 -19.50 -0.69 0.06
N ALA A 130 -20.41 -1.08 -0.84
CA ALA A 130 -21.50 -0.22 -1.29
C ALA A 130 -22.60 -0.06 -0.23
N HIS A 131 -23.08 -1.16 0.36
CA HIS A 131 -24.23 -1.14 1.27
C HIS A 131 -23.86 -1.19 2.75
N GLY A 132 -22.74 -1.84 3.11
CA GLY A 132 -22.29 -1.91 4.51
C GLY A 132 -21.49 -0.68 4.92
N GLN A 133 -20.65 -0.16 4.04
CA GLN A 133 -19.79 1.01 4.30
C GLN A 133 -20.25 2.29 3.59
N CYS A 134 -21.29 2.21 2.76
CA CYS A 134 -21.90 3.34 2.06
C CYS A 134 -20.95 4.11 1.13
N PHE A 135 -19.95 3.44 0.55
CA PHE A 135 -19.05 4.08 -0.42
C PHE A 135 -19.70 4.23 -1.80
N PRO A 136 -19.41 5.33 -2.52
CA PRO A 136 -19.86 5.47 -3.90
C PRO A 136 -19.13 4.49 -4.83
N HIS A 137 -19.81 4.01 -5.86
CA HIS A 137 -19.29 3.01 -6.80
C HIS A 137 -17.97 3.46 -7.48
N SER A 138 -17.80 4.77 -7.69
CA SER A 138 -16.58 5.35 -8.25
C SER A 138 -15.36 5.23 -7.31
N GLU A 139 -15.58 5.30 -6.00
CA GLU A 139 -14.53 5.12 -4.99
C GLU A 139 -14.22 3.64 -4.80
N ILE A 140 -15.23 2.78 -4.81
CA ILE A 140 -15.06 1.32 -4.78
C ILE A 140 -14.23 0.83 -5.97
N ALA A 141 -14.51 1.36 -7.17
CA ALA A 141 -13.73 1.07 -8.37
C ALA A 141 -12.24 1.41 -8.18
N LYS A 142 -11.93 2.55 -7.56
CA LYS A 142 -10.55 2.96 -7.25
C LYS A 142 -9.91 2.07 -6.19
N MET A 143 -10.64 1.74 -5.13
CA MET A 143 -10.15 0.89 -4.03
C MET A 143 -9.80 -0.53 -4.52
N LEU A 144 -10.63 -1.09 -5.39
CA LEU A 144 -10.47 -2.46 -5.90
C LEU A 144 -9.66 -2.54 -7.20
N GLY A 145 -9.34 -1.40 -7.83
CA GLY A 145 -8.62 -1.35 -9.11
C GLY A 145 -9.41 -1.90 -10.30
N ILE A 146 -10.74 -1.80 -10.26
CA ILE A 146 -11.65 -2.29 -11.31
C ILE A 146 -12.44 -1.15 -11.96
N THR A 147 -13.10 -1.43 -13.08
CA THR A 147 -13.92 -0.41 -13.74
C THR A 147 -15.22 -0.15 -12.98
N TYR A 148 -15.76 1.07 -13.10
CA TYR A 148 -17.07 1.42 -12.52
C TYR A 148 -18.18 0.46 -12.97
N GLY A 149 -18.20 0.09 -14.25
CA GLY A 149 -19.18 -0.84 -14.81
C GLY A 149 -19.13 -2.21 -14.14
N SER A 150 -17.92 -2.72 -13.89
CA SER A 150 -17.72 -3.99 -13.18
C SER A 150 -18.27 -3.92 -11.74
N VAL A 151 -18.01 -2.83 -11.00
CA VAL A 151 -18.57 -2.65 -9.65
C VAL A 151 -20.10 -2.68 -9.70
N SER A 152 -20.71 -1.90 -10.60
CA SER A 152 -22.16 -1.83 -10.74
C SER A 152 -22.77 -3.20 -11.08
N GLU A 153 -22.11 -3.97 -11.96
CA GLU A 153 -22.55 -5.31 -12.33
C GLU A 153 -22.46 -6.29 -11.16
N TYR A 154 -21.36 -6.26 -10.40
CA TYR A 154 -21.19 -7.11 -9.22
C TYR A 154 -22.21 -6.79 -8.11
N VAL A 155 -22.48 -5.51 -7.85
CA VAL A 155 -23.49 -5.08 -6.88
C VAL A 155 -24.89 -5.55 -7.32
N GLN A 156 -25.26 -5.36 -8.59
CA GLN A 156 -26.56 -5.82 -9.10
C GLN A 156 -26.71 -7.34 -9.07
N ARG A 157 -25.66 -8.09 -9.41
CA ARG A 157 -25.67 -9.56 -9.30
C ARG A 157 -25.82 -10.01 -7.85
N ALA A 158 -25.07 -9.39 -6.94
CA ALA A 158 -25.18 -9.67 -5.51
C ALA A 158 -26.60 -9.40 -4.99
N GLN A 159 -27.19 -8.26 -5.35
CA GLN A 159 -28.55 -7.90 -4.97
C GLN A 159 -29.59 -8.92 -5.45
N ARG A 160 -29.49 -9.37 -6.71
CA ARG A 160 -30.38 -10.40 -7.26
C ARG A 160 -30.27 -11.71 -6.47
N LYS A 161 -29.04 -12.21 -6.28
CA LYS A 161 -28.80 -13.45 -5.51
C LYS A 161 -29.33 -13.36 -4.08
N ILE A 162 -29.10 -12.24 -3.39
CA ILE A 162 -29.61 -12.05 -2.03
C ILE A 162 -31.14 -12.05 -2.03
N SER A 163 -31.77 -11.37 -2.99
CA SER A 163 -33.24 -11.33 -3.09
C SER A 163 -33.81 -12.73 -3.33
N ASP A 164 -33.21 -13.49 -4.26
CA ASP A 164 -33.60 -14.87 -4.53
C ASP A 164 -33.43 -15.77 -3.29
N ILE A 165 -32.38 -15.55 -2.49
CA ILE A 165 -32.15 -16.30 -1.24
C ILE A 165 -33.21 -15.96 -0.20
N VAL A 166 -33.52 -14.68 -0.02
CA VAL A 166 -34.52 -14.24 0.96
C VAL A 166 -35.89 -14.83 0.61
N ASP A 167 -36.25 -14.88 -0.68
CA ASP A 167 -37.54 -15.41 -1.12
C ASP A 167 -37.65 -16.94 -1.01
N ASN A 168 -36.54 -17.68 -1.20
CA ASN A 168 -36.56 -19.14 -1.27
C ASN A 168 -36.01 -19.85 -0.03
N SER A 169 -35.43 -19.13 0.92
CA SER A 169 -34.77 -19.73 2.08
C SER A 169 -35.69 -19.77 3.30
N LEU A 170 -35.71 -20.93 3.95
CA LEU A 170 -36.44 -21.17 5.19
C LEU A 170 -35.95 -20.30 6.36
N PHE A 171 -34.74 -19.75 6.28
CA PHE A 171 -34.13 -18.99 7.37
C PHE A 171 -34.62 -17.54 7.45
N PHE A 172 -35.38 -17.04 6.48
CA PHE A 172 -35.84 -15.64 6.42
C PHE A 172 -37.36 -15.48 6.62
N ILE A 173 -38.01 -16.50 7.19
CA ILE A 173 -39.46 -16.56 7.49
C ILE A 173 -39.77 -15.92 8.86
#